data_AF-A0A1V0QX93-F1
#
_entry.id   AF-A0A1V0QX93-F1
#
_cell.length_a   1.000
_cell.length_b   1.000
_cell.length_c   1.000
_cell.angle_alpha   90.00
_cell.angle_beta   90.00
_cell.angle_gamma   90.00
#
_symmetry.space_group_name_H-M   'P 1'
#
loop_
_entity.id
_entity.type
_entity.pdbx_description
1 polymer ?
#
loop_
_entity_poly.entity_id
_entity_poly.type
_entity_poly.pdbx_seq_one_letter_code
_entity_poly.pdbx_strand_id
1 'polypeptide(L)'
;MARRLALALTTAASLTLAALAAPPAPPAAADQGPGRATGDRALVYAATARFQVHANAVAAGYKPDQYCVVDKEGTGALGYPHFNHKYDNSVDPAKPAALFYEDDGRGGKRLVAVQWLVYDRDQKVTTDDDRPTMFGTAFQGPRPGNFPGQPVHYALHMWLWKKNPGGLHKTFNKAVTCPPGTTRPKPAA
;
A
#
# COMPACT_ATOMS: atom_id res chain seq x y z
N MET A 1 -8.09 89.01 -24.24
CA MET A 1 -9.05 89.47 -23.21
C MET A 1 -9.68 88.26 -22.52
N ALA A 2 -9.81 88.32 -21.20
CA ALA A 2 -10.70 87.55 -20.32
C ALA A 2 -10.53 86.02 -20.15
N ARG A 3 -9.76 85.69 -19.09
CA ARG A 3 -10.07 84.71 -18.01
C ARG A 3 -11.51 84.19 -17.98
N ARG A 4 -11.69 82.88 -17.74
CA ARG A 4 -12.48 82.32 -16.60
C ARG A 4 -11.95 80.92 -16.22
N LEU A 5 -11.54 80.79 -14.95
CA LEU A 5 -11.29 79.51 -14.27
C LEU A 5 -12.63 78.88 -13.88
N ALA A 6 -12.73 77.56 -13.94
CA ALA A 6 -13.70 76.79 -13.17
C ALA A 6 -12.94 75.69 -12.40
N LEU A 7 -12.88 75.84 -11.08
CA LEU A 7 -12.49 74.77 -10.15
C LEU A 7 -13.63 73.74 -10.12
N ALA A 8 -13.33 72.48 -10.40
CA ALA A 8 -14.18 71.36 -10.03
C ALA A 8 -13.49 70.58 -8.91
N LEU A 9 -14.04 70.68 -7.69
CA LEU A 9 -13.71 69.77 -6.60
C LEU A 9 -14.29 68.40 -6.93
N THR A 10 -13.46 67.36 -6.93
CA THR A 10 -13.93 65.97 -6.85
C THR A 10 -13.29 65.32 -5.63
N THR A 11 -14.16 65.01 -4.68
CA THR A 11 -13.92 64.30 -3.42
C THR A 11 -13.25 62.95 -3.64
N ALA A 12 -12.11 62.70 -2.97
CA ALA A 12 -11.51 61.38 -2.88
C ALA A 12 -12.32 60.53 -1.88
N ALA A 13 -13.04 59.52 -2.38
CA ALA A 13 -13.69 58.52 -1.55
C ALA A 13 -12.70 57.38 -1.28
N SER A 14 -12.19 57.31 -0.05
CA SER A 14 -11.33 56.23 0.42
C SER A 14 -12.17 54.96 0.61
N LEU A 15 -11.97 53.96 -0.26
CA LEU A 15 -12.52 52.62 -0.09
C LEU A 15 -11.68 51.86 0.95
N THR A 16 -12.18 51.75 2.17
CA THR A 16 -11.63 50.86 3.19
C THR A 16 -12.04 49.42 2.87
N LEU A 17 -11.07 48.61 2.43
CA LEU A 17 -11.24 47.19 2.21
C LEU A 17 -11.27 46.46 3.57
N ALA A 18 -12.46 46.13 4.05
CA ALA A 18 -12.61 45.27 5.23
C ALA A 18 -12.26 43.82 4.83
N ALA A 19 -11.04 43.38 5.16
CA ALA A 19 -10.64 42.00 5.03
C ALA A 19 -11.37 41.17 6.11
N LEU A 20 -12.44 40.47 5.72
CA LEU A 20 -12.99 39.39 6.54
C LEU A 20 -11.95 38.28 6.60
N ALA A 21 -11.27 38.15 7.75
CA ALA A 21 -10.46 36.99 8.05
C ALA A 21 -11.40 35.78 8.15
N ALA A 22 -11.40 34.93 7.12
CA ALA A 22 -12.05 33.63 7.18
C ALA A 22 -11.35 32.78 8.26
N PRO A 23 -12.10 32.05 9.11
CA PRO A 23 -11.48 31.13 10.03
C PRO A 23 -10.67 30.08 9.26
N PRO A 24 -9.54 29.59 9.80
CA PRO A 24 -8.77 28.54 9.16
C PRO A 24 -9.67 27.32 8.98
N ALA A 25 -9.83 26.89 7.73
CA ALA A 25 -10.51 25.64 7.43
C ALA A 25 -9.77 24.50 8.15
N PRO A 26 -10.48 23.53 8.74
CA PRO A 26 -9.83 22.33 9.25
C PRO A 26 -9.05 21.65 8.11
N PRO A 27 -7.92 20.97 8.39
CA PRO A 27 -7.22 20.22 7.38
C PRO A 27 -8.20 19.26 6.72
N ALA A 28 -8.36 19.37 5.39
CA ALA A 28 -9.21 18.46 4.64
C ALA A 28 -8.75 17.04 4.93
N ALA A 29 -9.62 16.22 5.52
CA ALA A 29 -9.40 14.79 5.62
C ALA A 29 -9.08 14.30 4.21
N ALA A 30 -7.93 13.64 4.03
CA ALA A 30 -7.52 13.13 2.72
C ALA A 30 -8.67 12.27 2.17
N ASP A 31 -9.24 12.70 1.05
CA ASP A 31 -10.41 12.05 0.46
C ASP A 31 -10.07 10.60 0.11
N GLN A 32 -10.62 9.66 0.89
CA GLN A 32 -10.47 8.21 0.68
C GLN A 32 -11.47 7.68 -0.35
N GLY A 33 -12.09 8.57 -1.15
CA GLY A 33 -13.09 8.23 -2.14
C GLY A 33 -12.61 7.22 -3.20
N PRO A 34 -13.55 6.56 -3.92
CA PRO A 34 -13.25 5.50 -4.90
C PRO A 34 -12.25 5.90 -6.00
N GLY A 35 -12.20 7.19 -6.36
CA GLY A 35 -11.26 7.73 -7.35
C GLY A 35 -9.80 7.65 -6.89
N ARG A 36 -9.53 7.95 -5.62
CA ARG A 36 -8.18 7.85 -5.04
C ARG A 36 -7.69 6.40 -5.00
N ALA A 37 -8.54 5.48 -4.55
CA ALA A 37 -8.19 4.06 -4.52
C ALA A 37 -7.85 3.51 -5.92
N THR A 38 -8.53 4.00 -6.97
CA THR A 38 -8.23 3.64 -8.35
C THR A 38 -6.88 4.19 -8.81
N GLY A 39 -6.60 5.47 -8.53
CA GLY A 39 -5.31 6.11 -8.84
C GLY A 39 -4.16 5.43 -8.11
N ASP A 40 -4.31 5.17 -6.80
CA ASP A 40 -3.29 4.50 -6.00
C ASP A 40 -2.99 3.10 -6.53
N ARG A 41 -4.00 2.33 -6.97
CA ARG A 41 -3.80 1.03 -7.63
C ARG A 41 -3.01 1.14 -8.93
N ALA A 42 -3.21 2.21 -9.71
CA ALA A 42 -2.42 2.46 -10.91
C ALA A 42 -0.94 2.71 -10.57
N LEU A 43 -0.66 3.40 -9.45
CA LEU A 43 0.71 3.58 -8.94
C LEU A 43 1.34 2.23 -8.58
N VAL A 44 0.60 1.32 -7.93
CA VAL A 44 1.09 -0.05 -7.63
C VAL A 44 1.47 -0.78 -8.92
N TYR A 45 0.60 -0.74 -9.94
CA TYR A 45 0.89 -1.35 -11.25
C TYR A 45 2.17 -0.79 -11.85
N ALA A 46 2.28 0.53 -11.95
CA ALA A 46 3.44 1.19 -12.55
C ALA A 46 4.74 0.88 -11.79
N ALA A 47 4.71 0.90 -10.46
CA ALA A 47 5.88 0.65 -9.63
C ALA A 47 6.37 -0.80 -9.69
N THR A 48 5.47 -1.75 -9.93
CA THR A 48 5.76 -3.19 -9.82
C THR A 48 5.82 -3.93 -11.15
N ALA A 49 5.41 -3.29 -12.26
CA ALA A 49 5.42 -3.90 -13.60
C ALA A 49 6.81 -4.42 -14.00
N ARG A 50 7.87 -3.66 -13.71
CA ARG A 50 9.25 -4.08 -13.99
C ARG A 50 9.67 -5.36 -13.25
N PHE A 51 8.98 -5.71 -12.16
CA PHE A 51 9.25 -6.90 -11.34
C PHE A 51 8.59 -8.17 -11.88
N GLN A 52 7.83 -8.08 -12.98
CA GLN A 52 7.49 -9.27 -13.78
C GLN A 52 8.74 -10.01 -14.28
N VAL A 53 9.82 -9.27 -14.53
CA VAL A 53 11.16 -9.86 -14.66
C VAL A 53 11.75 -10.01 -13.26
N HIS A 54 11.80 -11.25 -12.77
CA HIS A 54 12.19 -11.59 -11.40
C HIS A 54 13.55 -10.99 -10.98
N ALA A 55 14.55 -10.99 -11.86
CA ALA A 55 15.87 -10.42 -11.59
C ALA A 55 15.81 -8.92 -11.21
N ASN A 56 14.85 -8.16 -11.75
CA ASN A 56 14.71 -6.74 -11.42
C ASN A 56 14.25 -6.53 -9.97
N ALA A 57 13.44 -7.44 -9.42
CA ALA A 57 13.03 -7.38 -8.02
C ALA A 57 14.23 -7.65 -7.09
N VAL A 58 15.01 -8.67 -7.42
CA VAL A 58 16.24 -9.01 -6.68
C VAL A 58 17.23 -7.85 -6.70
N ALA A 59 17.47 -7.26 -7.88
CA ALA A 59 18.33 -6.09 -8.04
C ALA A 59 17.81 -4.86 -7.28
N ALA A 60 16.48 -4.70 -7.17
CA ALA A 60 15.85 -3.65 -6.37
C ALA A 60 15.85 -3.92 -4.86
N GLY A 61 16.45 -5.03 -4.41
CA GLY A 61 16.64 -5.35 -2.99
C GLY A 61 15.58 -6.25 -2.38
N TYR A 62 14.61 -6.75 -3.15
CA TYR A 62 13.67 -7.76 -2.65
C TYR A 62 14.37 -9.12 -2.54
N LYS A 63 14.49 -9.62 -1.31
CA LYS A 63 15.18 -10.87 -0.99
C LYS A 63 14.23 -12.06 -1.13
N PRO A 64 14.52 -13.03 -2.03
CA PRO A 64 13.72 -14.25 -2.17
C PRO A 64 13.70 -15.09 -0.89
N ASP A 65 12.53 -15.56 -0.48
CA ASP A 65 12.42 -16.76 0.35
C ASP A 65 12.43 -17.99 -0.58
N GLN A 66 13.12 -19.04 -0.14
CA GLN A 66 13.20 -20.31 -0.85
C GLN A 66 11.90 -21.11 -0.77
N TYR A 67 11.06 -20.82 0.24
CA TYR A 67 9.86 -21.58 0.52
C TYR A 67 8.60 -20.88 0.03
N CYS A 68 7.76 -21.65 -0.65
CA CYS A 68 6.41 -21.25 -1.01
C CYS A 68 5.50 -21.29 0.22
N VAL A 69 4.62 -20.30 0.37
CA VAL A 69 3.70 -20.20 1.50
C VAL A 69 2.31 -20.67 1.10
N VAL A 70 1.87 -21.75 1.72
CA VAL A 70 0.50 -22.26 1.65
C VAL A 70 -0.26 -21.92 2.92
N ASP A 71 -1.55 -21.72 2.79
CA ASP A 71 -2.43 -21.66 3.94
C ASP A 71 -2.60 -23.06 4.54
N LYS A 72 -2.49 -23.15 5.87
CA LYS A 72 -2.66 -24.41 6.60
C LYS A 72 -4.11 -24.88 6.61
N GLU A 73 -5.07 -23.94 6.48
CA GLU A 73 -6.50 -24.24 6.42
C GLU A 73 -6.97 -24.60 5.00
N GLY A 74 -6.06 -24.60 4.02
CA GLY A 74 -6.36 -24.99 2.64
C GLY A 74 -7.14 -23.91 1.87
N THR A 75 -7.14 -22.65 2.31
CA THR A 75 -7.83 -21.56 1.61
C THR A 75 -7.04 -20.99 0.43
N GLY A 76 -5.82 -21.48 0.19
CA GLY A 76 -5.00 -21.16 -0.97
C GLY A 76 -3.52 -21.00 -0.62
N ALA A 77 -2.82 -20.18 -1.41
CA ALA A 77 -1.40 -19.90 -1.20
C ALA A 77 -1.09 -18.41 -1.44
N LEU A 78 0.05 -17.96 -0.91
CA LEU A 78 0.66 -16.67 -1.25
C LEU A 78 1.62 -16.80 -2.43
N GLY A 79 2.30 -17.95 -2.54
CA GLY A 79 3.46 -18.10 -3.44
C GLY A 79 4.77 -17.94 -2.67
N TYR A 80 5.86 -17.65 -3.39
CA TYR A 80 7.19 -17.38 -2.84
C TYR A 80 7.32 -15.91 -2.46
N PRO A 81 7.40 -15.58 -1.16
CA PRO A 81 7.58 -14.22 -0.71
C PRO A 81 8.97 -13.70 -1.08
N HIS A 82 9.04 -12.42 -1.44
CA HIS A 82 10.29 -11.69 -1.65
C HIS A 82 10.18 -10.38 -0.85
N PHE A 83 10.89 -10.28 0.26
CA PHE A 83 10.77 -9.15 1.19
C PHE A 83 11.83 -8.07 0.96
N ASN A 84 11.44 -6.82 1.10
CA ASN A 84 12.36 -5.69 1.21
C ASN A 84 12.03 -4.90 2.47
N HIS A 85 12.72 -5.24 3.56
CA HIS A 85 12.47 -4.68 4.90
C HIS A 85 12.75 -3.17 5.02
N LYS A 86 13.37 -2.53 4.02
CA LYS A 86 13.41 -1.07 3.92
C LYS A 86 12.01 -0.45 3.86
N TYR A 87 11.02 -1.20 3.38
CA TYR A 87 9.64 -0.74 3.21
C TYR A 87 8.67 -1.30 4.25
N ASP A 88 9.18 -1.95 5.30
CA ASP A 88 8.34 -2.22 6.47
C ASP A 88 7.84 -0.89 7.05
N ASN A 89 6.61 -0.86 7.55
CA ASN A 89 5.87 0.34 7.98
C ASN A 89 5.54 1.36 6.88
N SER A 90 5.82 1.07 5.61
CA SER A 90 5.42 1.91 4.49
C SER A 90 3.93 1.73 4.19
N VAL A 91 3.21 2.84 4.04
CA VAL A 91 1.86 2.91 3.45
C VAL A 91 1.86 3.65 2.10
N ASP A 92 3.02 3.69 1.43
CA ASP A 92 3.18 4.23 0.09
C ASP A 92 2.82 3.15 -0.96
N PRO A 93 1.81 3.37 -1.83
CA PRO A 93 1.43 2.42 -2.88
C PRO A 93 2.58 1.98 -3.80
N ALA A 94 3.61 2.81 -3.98
CA ALA A 94 4.76 2.48 -4.82
C ALA A 94 5.85 1.66 -4.10
N LYS A 95 5.72 1.43 -2.79
CA LYS A 95 6.73 0.78 -1.94
C LYS A 95 6.13 -0.38 -1.13
N PRO A 96 5.73 -1.49 -1.78
CA PRO A 96 5.32 -2.68 -1.06
C PRO A 96 6.50 -3.30 -0.32
N ALA A 97 6.25 -3.80 0.89
CA ALA A 97 7.21 -4.53 1.72
C ALA A 97 7.53 -5.92 1.17
N ALA A 98 6.60 -6.53 0.44
CA ALA A 98 6.83 -7.82 -0.20
C ALA A 98 6.22 -7.92 -1.60
N LEU A 99 6.87 -8.73 -2.43
CA LEU A 99 6.36 -9.24 -3.69
C LEU A 99 6.14 -10.74 -3.55
N PHE A 100 5.14 -11.28 -4.24
CA PHE A 100 4.86 -12.71 -4.25
C PHE A 100 4.95 -13.28 -5.65
N TYR A 101 5.64 -14.40 -5.77
CA TYR A 101 5.86 -15.08 -7.03
C TYR A 101 5.25 -16.48 -7.03
N GLU A 102 4.90 -16.96 -8.23
CA GLU A 102 4.69 -18.38 -8.51
C GLU A 102 5.77 -18.91 -9.43
N ASP A 103 5.93 -20.23 -9.47
CA ASP A 103 6.63 -20.88 -10.58
C ASP A 103 5.88 -20.65 -11.89
N ASP A 104 6.60 -20.33 -12.97
CA ASP A 104 6.03 -20.13 -14.30
C ASP A 104 5.91 -21.43 -15.12
N GLY A 105 6.34 -22.56 -14.54
CA GLY A 105 6.37 -23.88 -15.18
C GLY A 105 7.56 -24.10 -16.12
N ARG A 106 8.46 -23.12 -16.29
CA ARG A 106 9.64 -23.16 -17.18
C ARG A 106 10.95 -22.93 -16.41
N GLY A 107 10.91 -23.02 -15.08
CA GLY A 107 12.04 -22.75 -14.19
C GLY A 107 12.18 -21.28 -13.78
N GLY A 108 11.29 -20.40 -14.24
CA GLY A 108 11.24 -19.00 -13.85
C GLY A 108 10.21 -18.70 -12.76
N LYS A 109 10.08 -17.42 -12.44
CA LYS A 109 9.16 -16.89 -11.43
C LYS A 109 8.28 -15.80 -12.04
N ARG A 110 6.97 -15.88 -11.81
CA ARG A 110 5.97 -14.89 -12.26
C ARG A 110 5.39 -14.14 -11.07
N LEU A 111 5.40 -12.81 -11.13
CA LEU A 111 4.83 -11.96 -10.08
C LEU A 111 3.30 -12.12 -10.06
N VAL A 112 2.71 -12.31 -8.88
CA VAL A 112 1.27 -12.54 -8.71
C VAL A 112 0.58 -11.53 -7.79
N ALA A 113 1.28 -11.07 -6.75
CA ALA A 113 0.75 -10.16 -5.76
C ALA A 113 1.84 -9.33 -5.09
N VAL A 114 1.40 -8.33 -4.33
CA VAL A 114 2.24 -7.49 -3.47
C VAL A 114 1.63 -7.39 -2.08
N GLN A 115 2.44 -6.98 -1.09
CA GLN A 115 1.98 -6.72 0.27
C GLN A 115 2.64 -5.49 0.88
N TRP A 116 1.87 -4.78 1.70
CA TRP A 116 2.35 -3.84 2.70
C TRP A 116 2.29 -4.46 4.08
N LEU A 117 3.26 -4.14 4.93
CA LEU A 117 3.39 -4.65 6.28
C LEU A 117 3.67 -3.48 7.22
N VAL A 118 2.91 -3.37 8.31
CA VAL A 118 3.10 -2.35 9.34
C VAL A 118 3.14 -3.05 10.69
N TYR A 119 4.16 -2.77 11.49
CA TYR A 119 4.28 -3.31 12.85
C TYR A 119 3.26 -2.64 13.76
N ASP A 120 2.64 -3.47 14.59
CA ASP A 120 1.71 -3.04 15.63
C ASP A 120 2.46 -2.28 16.73
N ARG A 121 2.00 -1.09 17.11
CA ARG A 121 2.76 -0.17 17.95
C ARG A 121 3.00 -0.73 19.35
N ASP A 122 2.01 -1.38 19.96
CA ASP A 122 2.11 -1.91 21.32
C ASP A 122 2.42 -3.41 21.38
N GLN A 123 2.57 -4.04 20.21
CA GLN A 123 2.94 -5.44 20.00
C GLN A 123 1.93 -6.42 20.64
N LYS A 124 0.66 -6.04 20.69
CA LYS A 124 -0.41 -6.87 21.27
C LYS A 124 -1.44 -7.20 20.20
N VAL A 125 -1.70 -8.49 20.05
CA VAL A 125 -2.73 -8.98 19.10
C VAL A 125 -4.17 -8.66 19.53
N THR A 126 -4.36 -8.09 20.73
CA THR A 126 -5.67 -7.80 21.33
C THR A 126 -6.12 -6.35 21.15
N THR A 127 -5.26 -5.47 20.63
CA THR A 127 -5.51 -4.03 20.45
C THR A 127 -5.25 -3.66 18.99
N ASP A 128 -6.03 -2.75 18.41
CA ASP A 128 -5.89 -2.42 16.99
C ASP A 128 -6.16 -0.96 16.61
N ASP A 129 -5.94 -0.04 17.55
CA ASP A 129 -6.20 1.39 17.37
C ASP A 129 -5.30 2.07 16.32
N ASP A 130 -4.18 1.45 15.98
CA ASP A 130 -3.20 1.91 14.99
C ASP A 130 -3.31 1.19 13.63
N ARG A 131 -4.36 0.39 13.41
CA ARG A 131 -4.60 -0.36 12.17
C ARG A 131 -4.62 0.58 10.94
N PRO A 132 -3.68 0.45 9.99
CA PRO A 132 -3.68 1.27 8.79
C PRO A 132 -4.78 0.89 7.81
N THR A 133 -5.11 1.82 6.91
CA THR A 133 -6.00 1.60 5.76
C THR A 133 -5.31 2.08 4.48
N MET A 134 -5.41 1.28 3.42
CA MET A 134 -5.00 1.67 2.06
C MET A 134 -6.05 1.20 1.05
N PHE A 135 -6.25 1.96 -0.03
CA PHE A 135 -7.21 1.61 -1.09
C PHE A 135 -8.64 1.38 -0.57
N GLY A 136 -9.03 2.11 0.49
CA GLY A 136 -10.32 1.92 1.18
C GLY A 136 -10.46 0.57 1.91
N THR A 137 -9.36 -0.16 2.15
CA THR A 137 -9.34 -1.44 2.85
C THR A 137 -8.41 -1.38 4.06
N ALA A 138 -8.95 -1.70 5.23
CA ALA A 138 -8.15 -1.83 6.44
C ALA A 138 -7.21 -3.04 6.33
N PHE A 139 -6.01 -2.93 6.89
CA PHE A 139 -5.07 -4.04 6.90
C PHE A 139 -5.61 -5.19 7.78
N GLN A 140 -5.26 -6.43 7.42
CA GLN A 140 -5.58 -7.60 8.25
C GLN A 140 -4.56 -7.73 9.40
N GLY A 141 -5.01 -8.17 10.56
CA GLY A 141 -4.23 -8.21 11.80
C GLY A 141 -4.92 -7.46 12.95
N PRO A 142 -4.18 -7.09 14.01
CA PRO A 142 -2.78 -7.47 14.22
C PRO A 142 -2.65 -8.99 14.35
N ARG A 143 -1.54 -9.56 13.90
CA ARG A 143 -1.27 -11.00 13.98
C ARG A 143 0.12 -11.25 14.52
N PRO A 144 0.35 -12.40 15.20
CA PRO A 144 1.69 -12.75 15.65
C PRO A 144 2.66 -12.90 14.47
N GLY A 145 3.96 -12.80 14.75
CA GLY A 145 5.00 -13.10 13.79
C GLY A 145 4.86 -14.50 13.20
N ASN A 146 5.12 -14.64 11.89
CA ASN A 146 5.10 -15.92 11.17
C ASN A 146 6.41 -16.71 11.37
N PHE A 147 7.45 -16.06 11.87
CA PHE A 147 8.75 -16.64 12.14
C PHE A 147 9.38 -15.99 13.39
N PRO A 148 10.34 -16.66 14.06
CA PRO A 148 11.00 -16.11 15.23
C PRO A 148 11.59 -14.73 14.96
N GLY A 149 11.32 -13.78 15.85
CA GLY A 149 11.81 -12.41 15.74
C GLY A 149 10.99 -11.49 14.84
N GLN A 150 9.95 -11.98 14.14
CA GLN A 150 9.02 -11.08 13.43
C GLN A 150 8.10 -10.38 14.44
N PRO A 151 8.00 -9.04 14.44
CA PRO A 151 7.07 -8.32 15.30
C PRO A 151 5.60 -8.65 14.98
N VAL A 152 4.71 -8.41 15.94
CA VAL A 152 3.27 -8.33 15.70
C VAL A 152 3.01 -7.26 14.65
N HIS A 153 2.16 -7.58 13.69
CA HIS A 153 1.98 -6.74 12.51
C HIS A 153 0.60 -6.83 11.88
N TYR A 154 0.31 -5.80 11.10
CA TYR A 154 -0.73 -5.73 10.10
C TYR A 154 -0.16 -6.05 8.72
N ALA A 155 -0.96 -6.67 7.87
CA ALA A 155 -0.60 -6.88 6.47
C ALA A 155 -1.79 -6.63 5.54
N LEU A 156 -1.53 -5.98 4.41
CA LEU A 156 -2.47 -5.85 3.31
C LEU A 156 -1.88 -6.46 2.06
N HIS A 157 -2.53 -7.50 1.55
CA HIS A 157 -2.17 -8.12 0.28
C HIS A 157 -2.96 -7.46 -0.85
N MET A 158 -2.39 -7.40 -2.05
CA MET A 158 -3.11 -7.00 -3.26
C MET A 158 -2.78 -7.92 -4.43
N TRP A 159 -3.80 -8.60 -4.93
CA TRP A 159 -3.76 -9.52 -6.07
C TRP A 159 -3.87 -8.76 -7.39
N LEU A 160 -2.76 -8.14 -7.78
CA LEU A 160 -2.68 -7.25 -8.92
C LEU A 160 -2.42 -7.98 -10.24
N TRP A 161 -1.54 -8.99 -10.21
CA TRP A 161 -1.02 -9.65 -11.41
C TRP A 161 -1.64 -11.02 -11.67
N LYS A 162 -2.32 -11.57 -10.66
CA LYS A 162 -3.13 -12.78 -10.77
C LYS A 162 -4.45 -12.56 -10.05
N LYS A 163 -5.57 -12.82 -10.74
CA LYS A 163 -6.91 -12.70 -10.16
C LYS A 163 -7.02 -13.62 -8.93
N ASN A 164 -7.60 -13.09 -7.84
CA ASN A 164 -8.00 -13.88 -6.69
C ASN A 164 -9.53 -14.02 -6.66
N PRO A 165 -10.09 -15.24 -6.81
CA PRO A 165 -11.53 -15.47 -6.70
C PRO A 165 -12.14 -15.03 -5.38
N GLY A 166 -11.36 -15.02 -4.28
CA GLY A 166 -11.82 -14.57 -2.97
C GLY A 166 -11.87 -13.04 -2.82
N GLY A 167 -11.27 -12.29 -3.73
CA GLY A 167 -11.23 -10.83 -3.72
C GLY A 167 -9.82 -10.24 -3.73
N LEU A 168 -9.72 -8.98 -4.17
CA LEU A 168 -8.45 -8.29 -4.43
C LEU A 168 -7.50 -8.24 -3.23
N HIS A 169 -8.03 -8.12 -2.01
CA HIS A 169 -7.24 -7.96 -0.78
C HIS A 169 -7.30 -9.14 0.19
N LYS A 170 -7.83 -10.30 -0.25
CA LYS A 170 -7.79 -11.52 0.58
C LYS A 170 -6.34 -11.97 0.76
N THR A 171 -6.02 -12.52 1.93
CA THR A 171 -4.66 -12.97 2.24
C THR A 171 -4.22 -14.06 1.27
N PHE A 172 -4.94 -15.18 1.24
CA PHE A 172 -4.60 -16.30 0.36
C PHE A 172 -5.41 -16.30 -0.94
N ASN A 173 -4.83 -16.91 -1.98
CA ASN A 173 -5.47 -17.09 -3.28
C ASN A 173 -5.53 -18.58 -3.65
N LYS A 174 -6.74 -19.10 -3.85
CA LYS A 174 -6.96 -20.50 -4.28
C LYS A 174 -6.44 -20.80 -5.68
N ALA A 175 -6.28 -19.77 -6.52
CA ALA A 175 -5.70 -19.93 -7.85
C ALA A 175 -4.17 -20.06 -7.80
N VAL A 176 -3.53 -19.78 -6.65
CA VAL A 176 -2.07 -19.88 -6.51
C VAL A 176 -1.65 -21.28 -6.15
N THR A 177 -0.60 -21.79 -6.79
CA THR A 177 -0.11 -23.16 -6.57
C THR A 177 1.35 -23.14 -6.10
N CYS A 178 1.60 -23.84 -4.99
CA CYS A 178 2.93 -24.18 -4.52
C CYS A 178 3.22 -25.64 -4.87
N PRO A 179 4.29 -25.96 -5.62
CA PRO A 179 4.60 -27.35 -5.95
C PRO A 179 4.94 -28.20 -4.72
N PRO A 180 4.71 -29.52 -4.76
CA PRO A 180 5.14 -30.43 -3.69
C PRO A 180 6.64 -30.27 -3.37
N GLY A 181 6.99 -30.30 -2.09
CA GLY A 181 8.38 -30.16 -1.62
C GLY A 181 8.95 -28.74 -1.61
N THR A 182 8.14 -27.72 -1.97
CA THR A 182 8.59 -26.32 -2.00
C THR A 182 8.16 -25.52 -0.77
N THR A 183 7.33 -26.09 0.10
CA THR A 183 6.86 -25.43 1.32
C THR A 183 7.84 -25.67 2.46
N ARG A 184 7.89 -24.73 3.42
CA ARG A 184 8.77 -24.85 4.59
C ARG A 184 8.45 -26.15 5.35
N PRO A 185 9.45 -27.02 5.61
CA PRO A 185 9.24 -28.21 6.41
C PRO A 185 8.69 -27.82 7.79
N LYS A 186 7.78 -28.64 8.33
CA LYS A 186 7.39 -28.51 9.73
C LYS A 186 8.64 -28.76 10.58
N PRO A 187 8.95 -27.92 11.59
CA PRO A 187 9.99 -28.24 12.55
C PRO A 187 9.75 -29.66 13.10
N ALA A 188 10.81 -30.47 13.15
CA ALA A 188 10.73 -31.76 13.83
C ALA A 188 10.27 -31.50 15.28
N ALA A 189 9.30 -32.29 15.73
CA ALA A 189 8.76 -32.21 17.09
C ALA A 189 9.82 -32.61 18.12
#